data_AF-A0A7W0P9D9-F1
#
_entry.id   AF-A0A7W0P9D9-F1
#
_cell.length_a   1.000
_cell.length_b   1.000
_cell.length_c   1.000
_cell.angle_alpha   90.00
_cell.angle_beta   90.00
_cell.angle_gamma   90.00
#
_symmetry.space_group_name_H-M   'P 1'
#
loop_
_entity.id
_entity.type
_entity.pdbx_description
1 polymer ?
#
loop_
_entity_poly.entity_id
_entity_poly.type
_entity_poly.pdbx_seq_one_letter_code
_entity_poly.pdbx_strand_id
1 'polypeptide(L)' 'MPNHLTPEELSKELNIDREEIIRVCLQEGVPIYQGKIDKTLFQAQLQERGTVPQNA' A
#
# COMPACT_ATOMS: atom_id res chain seq x y z
N MET A 1 8.52 -5.05 13.32
CA MET A 1 8.26 -3.84 12.50
C MET A 1 6.76 -3.59 12.50
N PRO A 2 6.28 -2.35 12.54
CA PRO A 2 4.85 -2.08 12.45
C PRO A 2 4.35 -2.48 11.06
N ASN A 3 3.47 -3.48 10.99
CA ASN A 3 2.85 -3.90 9.73
C ASN A 3 1.72 -2.96 9.31
N HIS A 4 1.17 -2.19 10.25
CA HIS A 4 0.08 -1.25 10.01
C HIS A 4 0.63 0.17 9.99
N LEU A 5 0.60 0.79 8.81
CA LEU A 5 1.15 2.10 8.55
C LEU A 5 0.05 3.07 8.15
N THR A 6 0.19 4.33 8.52
CA THR A 6 -0.68 5.38 7.93
C THR A 6 -0.36 5.55 6.44
N PRO A 7 -1.27 6.11 5.63
CA PRO A 7 -0.98 6.42 4.22
C PRO A 7 0.29 7.25 4.03
N GLU A 8 0.62 8.16 4.96
CA GLU A 8 1.82 8.98 4.91
C GLU A 8 3.10 8.19 5.20
N GLU A 9 3.06 7.27 6.14
CA GLU A 9 4.18 6.39 6.42
C GLU A 9 4.42 5.41 5.28
N LEU A 10 3.35 4.82 4.75
CA LEU A 10 3.43 3.92 3.60
C LEU A 10 3.93 4.64 2.34
N SER A 11 3.53 5.90 2.15
CA SER A 11 4.02 6.76 1.08
C SER A 11 5.53 6.97 1.16
N LYS A 12 6.04 7.32 2.34
CA LYS A 12 7.48 7.51 2.56
C LYS A 12 8.27 6.22 2.38
N GLU A 13 7.70 5.10 2.81
CA GLU A 13 8.41 3.82 2.80
C GLU A 13 8.46 3.17 1.42
N LEU A 14 7.37 3.27 0.65
CA LEU A 14 7.28 2.68 -0.69
C LEU A 14 7.64 3.67 -1.80
N ASN A 15 7.85 4.94 -1.45
CA ASN A 15 8.04 6.05 -2.38
C ASN A 15 6.90 6.15 -3.41
N ILE A 16 5.67 5.94 -2.93
CA ILE A 16 4.42 6.03 -3.70
C ILE A 16 3.63 7.23 -3.19
N ASP A 17 2.94 7.93 -4.09
CA ASP A 17 2.11 9.05 -3.68
C ASP A 17 0.98 8.61 -2.74
N ARG A 18 0.68 9.44 -1.73
CA ARG A 18 -0.40 9.18 -0.76
C ARG A 18 -1.74 8.99 -1.46
N GLU A 19 -2.03 9.78 -2.51
CA GLU A 19 -3.30 9.69 -3.24
C GLU A 19 -3.41 8.36 -4.00
N GLU A 20 -2.29 7.90 -4.58
CA GLU A 20 -2.24 6.59 -5.24
C GLU A 20 -2.43 5.46 -4.24
N ILE A 21 -1.84 5.55 -3.04
CA ILE A 21 -2.06 4.57 -1.97
C ILE A 21 -3.55 4.46 -1.60
N ILE A 22 -4.21 5.60 -1.40
CA ILE A 22 -5.64 5.62 -1.05
C ILE A 22 -6.47 5.04 -2.21
N ARG A 23 -6.13 5.41 -3.45
CA ARG A 23 -6.81 4.90 -4.63
C ARG A 23 -6.69 3.37 -4.73
N VAL A 24 -5.48 2.82 -4.59
CA VAL A 24 -5.24 1.38 -4.60
C VAL A 24 -6.02 0.69 -3.49
N CYS A 25 -6.06 1.27 -2.28
CA CYS A 25 -6.85 0.67 -1.19
C CYS A 25 -8.34 0.60 -1.53
N LEU A 26 -8.89 1.63 -2.18
CA LEU A 26 -10.30 1.67 -2.58
C LEU A 26 -10.60 0.74 -3.76
N GLN A 27 -9.70 0.64 -4.74
CA GLN A 27 -9.90 -0.17 -5.94
C GLN A 27 -9.72 -1.67 -5.67
N GLU A 28 -8.69 -2.03 -4.91
CA GLU A 28 -8.33 -3.43 -4.64
C GLU A 28 -8.96 -3.95 -3.33
N GLY A 29 -9.74 -3.11 -2.63
CA GLY A 29 -10.40 -3.49 -1.39
C GLY A 29 -9.45 -3.72 -0.21
N VAL A 30 -8.29 -3.05 -0.18
CA VAL A 30 -7.38 -3.11 0.96
C VAL A 30 -8.01 -2.37 2.15
N PRO A 31 -8.17 -3.03 3.31
CA PRO A 31 -8.86 -2.42 4.45
C PRO A 31 -8.03 -1.28 5.06
N ILE A 32 -8.69 -0.15 5.30
CA ILE A 32 -8.17 0.97 6.09
C ILE A 32 -8.81 0.91 7.47
N TYR A 33 -8.06 0.46 8.47
CA TYR A 33 -8.53 0.35 9.85
C TYR A 33 -7.92 1.44 10.72
N GLN A 34 -8.76 2.31 11.31
CA GLN A 34 -8.33 3.45 12.12
C GLN A 34 -7.28 4.34 11.43
N GLY A 35 -7.42 4.53 10.12
CA GLY A 35 -6.49 5.33 9.31
C GLY A 35 -5.15 4.64 9.03
N LYS A 36 -5.05 3.33 9.26
CA LYS A 36 -3.87 2.52 8.95
C LYS A 36 -4.18 1.44 7.94
N ILE A 37 -3.16 1.09 7.17
CA ILE A 37 -3.16 0.11 6.09
C ILE A 37 -2.15 -0.97 6.45
N ASP A 38 -2.51 -2.22 6.25
CA ASP A 38 -1.55 -3.32 6.36
C ASP A 38 -0.61 -3.30 5.15
N LYS A 39 0.67 -3.06 5.42
CA LYS A 39 1.74 -2.96 4.42
C LYS A 39 1.87 -4.23 3.59
N THR A 40 1.78 -5.39 4.22
CA THR A 40 1.99 -6.67 3.54
C THR A 40 0.87 -6.93 2.55
N LEU A 41 -0.39 -6.70 2.95
CA LEU A 41 -1.53 -6.78 2.05
C LEU A 41 -1.43 -5.76 0.91
N PHE A 42 -1.06 -4.52 1.22
CA PHE A 42 -0.92 -3.48 0.19
C PHE A 42 0.17 -3.81 -0.83
N GLN A 43 1.33 -4.31 -0.38
CA GLN A 43 2.40 -4.73 -1.28
C GLN A 43 2.01 -5.93 -2.14
N ALA A 44 1.26 -6.90 -1.58
CA ALA A 44 0.73 -8.01 -2.36
C ALA A 44 -0.18 -7.51 -3.50
N GLN A 45 -1.10 -6.58 -3.20
CA GLN A 45 -1.97 -6.00 -4.23
C GLN A 45 -1.18 -5.20 -5.29
N LEU A 46 -0.12 -4.47 -4.90
CA LEU A 46 0.74 -3.79 -5.87
C LEU A 46 1.50 -4.75 -6.79
N GLN A 47 1.91 -5.91 -6.27
CA GLN A 47 2.57 -6.96 -7.05
C GLN A 47 1.58 -7.60 -8.04
N GLU A 48 0.34 -7.86 -7.61
CA GLU A 48 -0.72 -8.37 -8.49
C GLU A 48 -1.07 -7.39 -9.62
N ARG A 49 -1.04 -6.08 -9.34
CA ARG A 49 -1.23 -5.02 -10.35
C ARG A 49 -0.04 -4.81 -11.28
N GLY A 50 1.10 -5.47 -11.04
CA GLY A 50 2.33 -5.27 -11.82
C GLY A 50 2.93 -3.87 -11.69
N THR A 51 2.61 -3.13 -10.61
CA THR A 51 3.08 -1.74 -10.39
C THR A 51 4.47 -1.69 -9.76
N VAL A 52 4.98 -2.81 -9.26
CA VAL A 52 6.38 -2.97 -8.85
C VAL A 52 7.05 -3.96 -9.81
N PRO A 53 8.22 -3.65 -10.39
CA PRO A 53 8.96 -4.61 -11.19
C PRO A 53 9.25 -5.83 -10.30
N GLN A 54 8.77 -6.99 -10.75
CA GLN A 54 9.20 -8.27 -10.19
C GLN A 54 10.71 -8.32 -10.39
N ASN A 55 11.48 -8.32 -9.31
CA ASN A 55 12.92 -8.55 -9.39
C ASN A 55 13.14 -9.87 -10.13
N ALA A 56 13.76 -9.77 -11.32
CA ALA A 56 14.42 -10.86 -12.02
C ALA A 56 15.64 -11.34 -11.24
#